data_AF-A0A2E0DUK7-F1
#
_entry.id   AF-A0A2E0DUK7-F1
#
_cell.length_a   1.000
_cell.length_b   1.000
_cell.length_c   1.000
_cell.angle_alpha   90.00
_cell.angle_beta   90.00
_cell.angle_gamma   90.00
#
_symmetry.space_group_name_H-M   'P 1'
#
loop_
_entity.id
_entity.type
_entity.pdbx_description
1 polymer ?
#
loop_
_entity_poly.entity_id
_entity_poly.type
_entity_poly.pdbx_seq_one_letter_code
_entity_poly.pdbx_strand_id
1 'polypeptide(L)'
;MSKLVLFHKTPAKWNKPALIKGLKPSKFELGQDAELNLNQEISEFIETDLYVKLAKQLCDNLGIDELHIVQGYSPEEKRNWSSGTAEGLHRIDENTIYWCIEAPEKLLNFNDAKIVFSRGNYQHLHNYLADKFTSNPIWINYPATALTFPHQELYFAYLDDALQSAINGQQRISAKVEGMIMEHNIELGKEEDFASKVSQLKQFIEERRFATRDVPYDVVLADDKETSDVLNNVYQNSLIHTYTKPSLNVELDVRYSREFDIFFCGTTLQTTKNHIQFANLLRILDDITETSLKVGIAGDQGNIPAFTDELSYNYENITVENLGEVPREELFDLFNNSRTLVVLSGRDCNPRIIQEAGMCGAYVIAADTLSDGFEIFSKHPLLGTIIPTKKTSWFYQKNGNLIFDVDKAFAQKVLDKVLLARFPYMVHKVAKSTYSVENEAQNLTALIRLLS
;
A
#
# COMPACT_ATOMS: atom_id res chain seq x y z
N MET A 1 -18.00 -3.01 29.61
CA MET A 1 -17.58 -1.89 28.76
C MET A 1 -17.47 -2.44 27.35
N SER A 2 -17.98 -1.69 26.38
CA SER A 2 -17.87 -2.01 24.96
C SER A 2 -16.47 -1.68 24.45
N LYS A 3 -15.92 -2.56 23.61
CA LYS A 3 -14.53 -2.46 23.15
C LYS A 3 -14.45 -2.47 21.64
N LEU A 4 -13.60 -1.61 21.08
CA LEU A 4 -13.09 -1.72 19.72
C LEU A 4 -11.64 -2.16 19.79
N VAL A 5 -11.30 -3.17 18.98
CA VAL A 5 -9.94 -3.70 18.92
C VAL A 5 -9.38 -3.46 17.53
N LEU A 6 -8.30 -2.69 17.46
CA LEU A 6 -7.53 -2.45 16.24
C LEU A 6 -6.34 -3.41 16.20
N PHE A 7 -6.42 -4.48 15.42
CA PHE A 7 -5.26 -5.29 15.05
C PHE A 7 -4.45 -4.53 13.98
N HIS A 8 -3.55 -3.65 14.44
CA HIS A 8 -2.84 -2.69 13.59
C HIS A 8 -1.81 -3.35 12.69
N LYS A 9 -0.95 -4.18 13.27
CA LYS A 9 0.06 -5.00 12.57
C LYS A 9 0.35 -6.25 13.37
N THR A 10 0.43 -7.39 12.69
CA THR A 10 0.87 -8.66 13.27
C THR A 10 2.06 -9.22 12.48
N PRO A 11 3.01 -9.92 13.11
CA PRO A 11 4.12 -10.55 12.41
C PRO A 11 3.62 -11.54 11.35
N ALA A 12 4.18 -11.50 10.14
CA ALA A 12 3.80 -12.39 9.04
C ALA A 12 3.91 -13.88 9.42
N LYS A 13 4.87 -14.21 10.31
CA LYS A 13 5.04 -15.57 10.83
C LYS A 13 3.79 -16.09 11.56
N TRP A 14 3.00 -15.23 12.20
CA TRP A 14 1.80 -15.65 12.94
C TRP A 14 0.69 -16.17 12.02
N ASN A 15 0.72 -15.87 10.71
CA ASN A 15 -0.21 -16.44 9.75
C ASN A 15 0.17 -17.86 9.31
N LYS A 16 1.32 -18.42 9.72
CA LYS A 16 1.73 -19.78 9.32
C LYS A 16 0.83 -20.81 10.01
N PRO A 17 0.16 -21.73 9.28
CA PRO A 17 -0.73 -22.72 9.89
C PRO A 17 -0.09 -23.56 10.99
N ALA A 18 1.20 -23.88 10.86
CA ALA A 18 1.96 -24.64 11.85
C ALA A 18 2.13 -23.92 13.20
N LEU A 19 2.13 -22.59 13.22
CA LEU A 19 2.22 -21.79 14.45
C LEU A 19 0.85 -21.55 15.10
N ILE A 20 -0.23 -21.67 14.32
CA ILE A 20 -1.61 -21.50 14.79
C ILE A 20 -2.16 -22.81 15.36
N LYS A 21 -1.85 -23.94 14.73
CA LYS A 21 -2.26 -25.29 15.17
C LYS A 21 -1.62 -25.61 16.53
N GLY A 22 -2.35 -25.35 17.61
CA GLY A 22 -1.91 -25.66 18.97
C GLY A 22 -1.82 -24.46 19.91
N LEU A 23 -2.14 -23.25 19.43
CA LEU A 23 -2.31 -22.11 20.32
C LEU A 23 -3.37 -22.44 21.37
N LYS A 24 -2.98 -22.32 22.63
CA LYS A 24 -3.87 -22.43 23.80
C LYS A 24 -4.07 -21.04 24.36
N PRO A 25 -5.23 -20.74 24.96
CA PRO A 25 -5.38 -19.52 25.73
C PRO A 25 -4.23 -19.39 26.72
N SER A 26 -3.44 -18.33 26.58
CA SER A 26 -2.43 -17.99 27.59
C SER A 26 -3.12 -17.68 28.91
N LYS A 27 -2.45 -17.89 30.05
CA LYS A 27 -2.87 -17.34 31.36
C LYS A 27 -2.78 -15.80 31.43
N PHE A 28 -2.67 -15.15 30.29
CA PHE A 28 -2.66 -13.71 30.17
C PHE A 28 -4.03 -13.20 30.59
N GLU A 29 -4.05 -12.23 31.50
CA GLU A 29 -5.26 -11.51 31.87
C GLU A 29 -5.03 -10.04 31.52
N LEU A 30 -5.96 -9.44 30.77
CA LEU A 30 -5.93 -8.01 30.47
C LEU A 30 -5.81 -7.21 31.78
N GLY A 31 -4.73 -6.44 31.93
CA GLY A 31 -4.50 -5.59 33.09
C GLY A 31 -3.56 -6.15 34.17
N GLN A 32 -2.99 -7.35 33.99
CA GLN A 32 -1.94 -7.88 34.88
C GLN A 32 -0.51 -7.72 34.34
N ASP A 33 -0.34 -7.33 33.08
CA ASP A 33 0.98 -7.05 32.52
C ASP A 33 1.60 -5.79 33.14
N ALA A 34 2.93 -5.70 33.03
CA ALA A 34 3.65 -4.49 33.37
C ALA A 34 3.15 -3.33 32.47
N GLU A 35 2.52 -2.34 33.09
CA GLU A 35 2.29 -1.05 32.47
C GLU A 35 3.65 -0.40 32.22
N LEU A 36 3.95 -0.19 30.95
CA LEU A 36 5.18 0.42 30.49
C LEU A 36 4.98 1.93 30.37
N ASN A 37 6.02 2.69 30.74
CA ASN A 37 5.99 4.13 30.55
C ASN A 37 5.81 4.46 29.06
N LEU A 38 4.89 5.38 28.78
CA LEU A 38 4.73 5.92 27.45
C LEU A 38 6.02 6.65 27.04
N ASN A 39 6.63 6.24 25.93
CA ASN A 39 7.81 6.90 25.38
C ASN A 39 7.42 7.82 24.20
N GLN A 40 8.36 8.64 23.76
CA GLN A 40 8.14 9.60 22.68
C GLN A 40 7.76 8.90 21.35
N GLU A 41 8.45 7.82 20.98
CA GLU A 41 8.20 7.09 19.73
C GLU A 41 6.76 6.54 19.66
N ILE A 42 6.26 5.96 20.75
CA ILE A 42 4.89 5.44 20.80
C ILE A 42 3.89 6.59 20.81
N SER A 43 4.17 7.68 21.52
CA SER A 43 3.32 8.88 21.51
C SER A 43 3.17 9.43 20.09
N GLU A 44 4.28 9.61 19.38
CA GLU A 44 4.32 10.07 17.99
C GLU A 44 3.60 9.08 17.06
N PHE A 45 3.78 7.78 17.24
CA PHE A 45 3.03 6.76 16.48
C PHE A 45 1.52 6.89 16.68
N ILE A 46 1.05 7.01 17.92
CA ILE A 46 -0.38 7.14 18.24
C ILE A 46 -0.96 8.45 17.69
N GLU A 47 -0.17 9.52 17.69
CA GLU A 47 -0.58 10.82 17.16
C GLU A 47 -0.56 10.88 15.63
N THR A 48 0.30 10.10 14.98
CA THR A 48 0.50 10.19 13.52
C THR A 48 0.00 8.97 12.75
N ASP A 49 -0.47 7.89 13.39
CA ASP A 49 -1.01 6.76 12.64
C ASP A 49 -2.47 6.96 12.24
N LEU A 50 -2.70 6.87 10.94
CA LEU A 50 -4.00 7.06 10.32
C LEU A 50 -5.09 6.13 10.88
N TYR A 51 -4.76 4.86 11.11
CA TYR A 51 -5.73 3.85 11.53
C TYR A 51 -6.08 4.02 13.00
N VAL A 52 -5.13 4.51 13.80
CA VAL A 52 -5.39 4.91 15.19
C VAL A 52 -6.36 6.09 15.23
N LYS A 53 -6.14 7.13 14.41
CA LYS A 53 -7.05 8.28 14.33
C LYS A 53 -8.45 7.89 13.85
N LEU A 54 -8.53 7.04 12.82
CA LEU A 54 -9.79 6.51 12.33
C LEU A 54 -10.53 5.70 13.42
N ALA A 55 -9.82 4.81 14.12
CA ALA A 55 -10.40 4.00 15.19
C ALA A 55 -10.90 4.84 16.37
N LYS A 56 -10.16 5.88 16.78
CA LYS A 56 -10.61 6.83 17.81
C LYS A 56 -11.92 7.51 17.42
N GLN A 57 -12.01 8.03 16.19
CA GLN A 57 -13.26 8.65 15.71
C GLN A 57 -14.42 7.66 15.59
N LEU A 58 -14.15 6.40 15.25
CA LEU A 58 -15.18 5.34 15.27
C LEU A 58 -15.69 5.10 16.69
N CYS A 59 -14.81 5.04 17.69
CA CYS A 59 -15.23 4.90 19.08
C CYS A 59 -16.14 6.05 19.51
N ASP A 60 -15.75 7.29 19.20
CA ASP A 60 -16.54 8.49 19.53
C ASP A 60 -17.93 8.45 18.86
N ASN A 61 -17.97 8.15 17.56
CA ASN A 61 -19.21 8.13 16.79
C ASN A 61 -20.16 6.99 17.20
N LEU A 62 -19.63 5.86 17.66
CA LEU A 62 -20.39 4.67 18.00
C LEU A 62 -20.67 4.54 19.51
N GLY A 63 -20.11 5.44 20.33
CA GLY A 63 -20.19 5.36 21.79
C GLY A 63 -19.52 4.09 22.33
N ILE A 64 -18.34 3.74 21.81
CA ILE A 64 -17.53 2.62 22.32
C ILE A 64 -16.66 3.13 23.46
N ASP A 65 -16.66 2.41 24.58
CA ASP A 65 -16.02 2.85 25.82
C ASP A 65 -14.48 2.77 25.75
N GLU A 66 -13.94 1.70 25.15
CA GLU A 66 -12.50 1.43 25.14
C GLU A 66 -11.96 1.13 23.73
N LEU A 67 -10.80 1.71 23.41
CA LEU A 67 -10.00 1.40 22.23
C LEU A 67 -8.75 0.61 22.62
N HIS A 68 -8.63 -0.60 22.12
CA HIS A 68 -7.41 -1.40 22.23
C HIS A 68 -6.66 -1.41 20.90
N ILE A 69 -5.46 -0.84 20.87
CA ILE A 69 -4.57 -0.85 19.71
C ILE A 69 -3.56 -1.95 19.92
N VAL A 70 -3.56 -2.95 19.05
CA VAL A 70 -2.74 -4.15 19.22
C VAL A 70 -1.70 -4.24 18.11
N GLN A 71 -0.43 -4.29 18.53
CA GLN A 71 0.71 -4.46 17.65
C GLN A 71 1.52 -5.69 18.08
N GLY A 72 1.69 -6.62 17.16
CA GLY A 72 2.57 -7.75 17.36
C GLY A 72 4.04 -7.35 17.14
N TYR A 73 4.93 -7.86 17.97
CA TYR A 73 6.37 -7.64 17.91
C TYR A 73 7.10 -8.99 17.76
N SER A 74 8.07 -9.04 16.84
CA SER A 74 9.04 -10.13 16.67
C SER A 74 10.46 -9.57 16.61
N PRO A 75 11.37 -9.86 17.57
CA PRO A 75 12.72 -9.28 17.60
C PRO A 75 13.52 -9.46 16.31
N GLU A 76 13.27 -10.54 15.58
CA GLU A 76 14.00 -10.93 14.37
C GLU A 76 13.47 -10.28 13.07
N GLU A 77 12.32 -9.59 13.12
CA GLU A 77 11.71 -9.01 11.92
C GLU A 77 12.40 -7.69 11.56
N LYS A 78 12.93 -7.58 10.33
CA LYS A 78 13.36 -6.29 9.77
C LYS A 78 12.12 -5.43 9.51
N ARG A 79 12.08 -4.22 10.05
CA ARG A 79 10.91 -3.34 10.01
C ARG A 79 11.23 -2.02 9.35
N ASN A 80 10.19 -1.44 8.75
CA ASN A 80 10.17 -0.06 8.27
C ASN A 80 9.06 0.74 8.98
N TRP A 81 8.79 0.45 10.25
CA TRP A 81 7.79 1.15 11.06
C TRP A 81 8.16 1.18 12.53
N SER A 82 7.72 2.23 13.23
CA SER A 82 7.89 2.44 14.67
C SER A 82 7.15 1.37 15.48
N SER A 83 7.73 0.93 16.59
CA SER A 83 7.16 -0.13 17.41
C SER A 83 7.70 -0.13 18.82
N GLY A 84 6.87 -0.52 19.78
CA GLY A 84 7.36 -0.82 21.12
C GLY A 84 8.45 -1.90 21.07
N THR A 85 9.48 -1.69 21.89
CA THR A 85 10.69 -2.54 21.94
C THR A 85 10.59 -3.66 22.97
N ALA A 86 9.55 -3.63 23.81
CA ALA A 86 9.28 -4.60 24.85
C ALA A 86 7.81 -5.03 24.83
N GLU A 87 7.56 -6.26 25.26
CA GLU A 87 6.22 -6.75 25.49
C GLU A 87 5.57 -6.05 26.70
N GLY A 88 4.31 -5.67 26.58
CA GLY A 88 3.56 -4.99 27.64
C GLY A 88 2.44 -4.10 27.09
N LEU A 89 1.90 -3.25 27.97
CA LEU A 89 0.87 -2.28 27.61
C LEU A 89 1.34 -0.85 27.93
N HIS A 90 0.90 0.09 27.12
CA HIS A 90 1.04 1.52 27.36
C HIS A 90 -0.37 2.12 27.43
N ARG A 91 -0.69 2.73 28.57
CA ARG A 91 -1.93 3.50 28.70
C ARG A 91 -1.71 4.88 28.07
N ILE A 92 -2.50 5.19 27.05
CA ILE A 92 -2.41 6.45 26.33
C ILE A 92 -3.28 7.51 27.04
N ASP A 93 -4.50 7.12 27.36
CA ASP A 93 -5.48 7.91 28.08
C ASP A 93 -6.43 6.96 28.86
N GLU A 94 -7.51 7.49 29.44
CA GLU A 94 -8.46 6.68 30.23
C GLU A 94 -9.09 5.54 29.42
N ASN A 95 -9.29 5.74 28.11
CA ASN A 95 -10.07 4.87 27.24
C ASN A 95 -9.23 4.18 26.15
N THR A 96 -7.97 4.57 25.97
CA THR A 96 -7.09 4.06 24.91
C THR A 96 -5.89 3.33 25.49
N ILE A 97 -5.72 2.07 25.08
CA ILE A 97 -4.60 1.22 25.50
C ILE A 97 -3.87 0.69 24.26
N TYR A 98 -2.56 0.86 24.24
CA TYR A 98 -1.67 0.32 23.21
C TYR A 98 -0.95 -0.93 23.74
N TRP A 99 -1.03 -2.03 23.00
CA TRP A 99 -0.50 -3.35 23.38
C TRP A 99 0.63 -3.74 22.45
N CYS A 100 1.79 -4.07 23.04
CA CYS A 100 2.89 -4.73 22.36
C CYS A 100 2.91 -6.19 22.77
N ILE A 101 2.62 -7.08 21.82
CA ILE A 101 2.40 -8.51 22.07
C ILE A 101 3.44 -9.34 21.31
N GLU A 102 4.11 -10.28 21.99
CA GLU A 102 5.10 -11.16 21.35
C GLU A 102 4.49 -12.48 20.85
N ALA A 103 3.35 -12.88 21.42
CA ALA A 103 2.76 -14.19 21.21
C ALA A 103 1.30 -14.12 20.72
N PRO A 104 0.93 -14.79 19.61
CA PRO A 104 -0.40 -14.68 19.01
C PRO A 104 -1.53 -15.19 19.91
N GLU A 105 -1.27 -16.10 20.85
CA GLU A 105 -2.27 -16.59 21.80
C GLU A 105 -2.83 -15.50 22.72
N LYS A 106 -2.07 -14.41 22.96
CA LYS A 106 -2.52 -13.28 23.77
C LYS A 106 -3.62 -12.46 23.08
N LEU A 107 -3.79 -12.61 21.76
CA LEU A 107 -4.89 -11.99 21.03
C LEU A 107 -6.26 -12.54 21.44
N LEU A 108 -6.31 -13.72 22.05
CA LEU A 108 -7.55 -14.33 22.54
C LEU A 108 -8.20 -13.57 23.70
N ASN A 109 -7.47 -12.68 24.35
CA ASN A 109 -8.01 -11.87 25.45
C ASN A 109 -8.91 -10.73 24.98
N PHE A 110 -8.93 -10.49 23.67
CA PHE A 110 -9.81 -9.51 23.04
C PHE A 110 -11.09 -10.15 22.50
N ASN A 111 -11.44 -11.35 22.97
CA ASN A 111 -12.56 -12.14 22.45
C ASN A 111 -13.96 -11.59 22.77
N ASP A 112 -14.04 -10.62 23.68
CA ASP A 112 -15.25 -9.91 24.07
C ASP A 112 -15.44 -8.57 23.33
N ALA A 113 -14.59 -8.28 22.33
CA ALA A 113 -14.70 -7.07 21.53
C ALA A 113 -16.07 -6.94 20.85
N LYS A 114 -16.61 -5.72 20.77
CA LYS A 114 -17.83 -5.47 19.99
C LYS A 114 -17.51 -5.26 18.52
N ILE A 115 -16.37 -4.63 18.24
CA ILE A 115 -15.88 -4.33 16.90
C ILE A 115 -14.42 -4.74 16.80
N VAL A 116 -14.08 -5.42 15.72
CA VAL A 116 -12.69 -5.72 15.37
C VAL A 116 -12.35 -5.03 14.06
N PHE A 117 -11.34 -4.17 14.09
CA PHE A 117 -10.74 -3.59 12.90
C PHE A 117 -9.37 -4.24 12.69
N SER A 118 -9.20 -5.02 11.63
CA SER A 118 -7.90 -5.62 11.30
C SER A 118 -7.28 -5.02 10.06
N ARG A 119 -5.95 -4.99 10.04
CA ARG A 119 -5.17 -4.58 8.87
C ARG A 119 -4.23 -5.69 8.43
N GLY A 120 -4.17 -5.92 7.12
CA GLY A 120 -3.30 -6.91 6.48
C GLY A 120 -4.01 -8.23 6.14
N ASN A 121 -3.24 -9.15 5.56
CA ASN A 121 -3.76 -10.44 5.08
C ASN A 121 -3.25 -11.60 5.95
N TYR A 122 -3.95 -11.86 7.07
CA TYR A 122 -3.61 -12.91 8.04
C TYR A 122 -4.75 -13.92 8.19
N GLN A 123 -5.26 -14.44 7.07
CA GLN A 123 -6.44 -15.30 7.00
C GLN A 123 -6.42 -16.45 8.02
N HIS A 124 -5.32 -17.19 8.13
CA HIS A 124 -5.26 -18.34 9.04
C HIS A 124 -5.34 -17.90 10.51
N LEU A 125 -4.67 -16.81 10.85
CA LEU A 125 -4.73 -16.25 12.20
C LEU A 125 -6.12 -15.71 12.50
N HIS A 126 -6.71 -14.94 11.58
CA HIS A 126 -8.01 -14.33 11.76
C HIS A 126 -9.12 -15.38 11.88
N ASN A 127 -9.13 -16.44 11.07
CA ASN A 127 -10.09 -17.54 11.21
C ASN A 127 -9.97 -18.21 12.59
N TYR A 128 -8.73 -18.46 13.04
CA TYR A 128 -8.50 -19.02 14.37
C TYR A 128 -9.04 -18.12 15.49
N LEU A 129 -8.89 -16.80 15.38
CA LEU A 129 -9.42 -15.86 16.37
C LEU A 129 -10.95 -15.79 16.34
N ALA A 130 -11.55 -15.78 15.16
CA ALA A 130 -13.00 -15.75 14.97
C ALA A 130 -13.68 -16.93 15.67
N ASP A 131 -13.12 -18.14 15.54
CA ASP A 131 -13.60 -19.35 16.20
C ASP A 131 -13.54 -19.29 17.75
N LYS A 132 -12.87 -18.28 18.31
CA LYS A 132 -12.67 -18.10 19.76
C LYS A 132 -13.33 -16.85 20.31
N PHE A 133 -13.90 -16.00 19.45
CA PHE A 133 -14.65 -14.83 19.87
C PHE A 133 -15.98 -15.23 20.51
N THR A 134 -16.27 -14.65 21.67
CA THR A 134 -17.48 -14.96 22.46
C THR A 134 -18.61 -13.98 22.19
N SER A 135 -18.26 -12.78 21.72
CA SER A 135 -19.12 -11.63 21.46
C SER A 135 -19.71 -11.56 20.05
N ASN A 136 -19.17 -12.35 19.12
CA ASN A 136 -19.46 -12.27 17.67
C ASN A 136 -19.34 -10.81 17.15
N PRO A 137 -18.12 -10.22 17.17
CA PRO A 137 -17.93 -8.83 16.80
C PRO A 137 -18.26 -8.58 15.34
N ILE A 138 -18.62 -7.33 15.02
CA ILE A 138 -18.54 -6.85 13.64
C ILE A 138 -17.05 -6.73 13.27
N TRP A 139 -16.63 -7.48 12.26
CA TRP A 139 -15.24 -7.55 11.82
C TRP A 139 -15.03 -6.84 10.49
N ILE A 140 -14.30 -5.72 10.55
CA ILE A 140 -13.86 -4.94 9.40
C ILE A 140 -12.39 -5.23 9.12
N ASN A 141 -12.07 -5.63 7.89
CA ASN A 141 -10.68 -5.88 7.49
C ASN A 141 -10.25 -4.96 6.34
N TYR A 142 -9.11 -4.28 6.53
CA TYR A 142 -8.41 -3.62 5.44
C TYR A 142 -7.19 -4.47 5.00
N PRO A 143 -7.22 -5.13 3.82
CA PRO A 143 -6.15 -6.02 3.37
C PRO A 143 -4.76 -5.37 3.30
N ALA A 144 -4.71 -4.05 3.06
CA ALA A 144 -3.49 -3.22 3.02
C ALA A 144 -2.33 -3.78 2.17
N THR A 145 -2.63 -4.67 1.23
CA THR A 145 -1.69 -5.30 0.31
C THR A 145 -2.45 -5.60 -0.99
N ALA A 146 -1.89 -5.16 -2.10
CA ALA A 146 -2.51 -5.33 -3.40
C ALA A 146 -2.57 -6.82 -3.75
N LEU A 147 -3.61 -7.22 -4.48
CA LEU A 147 -3.65 -8.55 -5.08
C LEU A 147 -2.42 -8.75 -5.99
N THR A 148 -1.94 -9.98 -6.07
CA THR A 148 -0.87 -10.34 -7.00
C THR A 148 -1.35 -10.18 -8.44
N PHE A 149 -0.41 -9.86 -9.34
CA PHE A 149 -0.67 -9.70 -10.78
C PHE A 149 -1.76 -8.67 -11.07
N PRO A 150 -1.61 -7.42 -10.58
CA PRO A 150 -2.51 -6.34 -10.97
C PRO A 150 -2.44 -6.12 -12.47
N HIS A 151 -3.54 -5.74 -13.13
CA HIS A 151 -3.60 -5.50 -14.58
C HIS A 151 -3.50 -6.75 -15.48
N GLN A 152 -3.66 -7.96 -14.93
CA GLN A 152 -3.51 -9.19 -15.72
C GLN A 152 -4.48 -9.27 -16.89
N GLU A 153 -5.71 -8.76 -16.75
CA GLU A 153 -6.70 -8.71 -17.83
C GLU A 153 -6.21 -7.86 -19.01
N LEU A 154 -5.66 -6.68 -18.74
CA LEU A 154 -5.07 -5.81 -19.77
C LEU A 154 -3.85 -6.47 -20.43
N TYR A 155 -3.03 -7.17 -19.66
CA TYR A 155 -1.86 -7.88 -20.17
C TYR A 155 -2.27 -9.03 -21.11
N PHE A 156 -3.23 -9.86 -20.69
CA PHE A 156 -3.68 -11.00 -21.49
C PHE A 156 -4.51 -10.58 -22.70
N ALA A 157 -5.32 -9.52 -22.62
CA ALA A 157 -5.97 -8.96 -23.81
C ALA A 157 -4.93 -8.58 -24.88
N TYR A 158 -3.82 -7.96 -24.48
CA TYR A 158 -2.71 -7.66 -25.38
C TYR A 158 -2.04 -8.91 -25.96
N LEU A 159 -1.83 -9.96 -25.14
CA LEU A 159 -1.26 -11.22 -25.64
C LEU A 159 -2.19 -11.94 -26.62
N ASP A 160 -3.48 -11.94 -26.34
CA ASP A 160 -4.51 -12.57 -27.18
C ASP A 160 -4.56 -11.86 -28.56
N ASP A 161 -4.49 -10.52 -28.58
CA ASP A 161 -4.36 -9.76 -29.83
C ASP A 161 -3.08 -10.12 -30.60
N ALA A 162 -1.95 -10.26 -29.89
CA ALA A 162 -0.66 -10.63 -30.48
C ALA A 162 -0.61 -12.07 -30.99
N LEU A 163 -1.44 -12.98 -30.46
CA LEU A 163 -1.60 -14.35 -30.97
C LEU A 163 -2.39 -14.36 -32.28
N GLN A 164 -3.42 -13.51 -32.39
CA GLN A 164 -4.29 -13.45 -33.56
C GLN A 164 -3.67 -12.71 -34.74
N SER A 165 -2.82 -11.74 -34.46
CA SER A 165 -2.18 -10.91 -35.47
C SER A 165 -0.76 -11.42 -35.73
N ALA A 166 -0.39 -11.62 -37.00
CA ALA A 166 0.96 -12.00 -37.41
C ALA A 166 1.97 -10.84 -37.22
N ILE A 167 2.01 -10.27 -36.01
CA ILE A 167 2.73 -9.05 -35.68
C ILE A 167 4.24 -9.31 -35.73
N ASN A 168 4.94 -8.38 -36.38
CA ASN A 168 6.36 -8.12 -36.18
C ASN A 168 6.63 -7.84 -34.69
N GLY A 169 6.98 -8.87 -33.94
CA GLY A 169 7.11 -8.77 -32.48
C GLY A 169 6.87 -10.07 -31.73
N GLN A 170 6.29 -11.10 -32.38
CA GLN A 170 6.00 -12.40 -31.77
C GLN A 170 7.23 -13.02 -31.07
N GLN A 171 8.43 -12.90 -31.65
CA GLN A 171 9.66 -13.38 -31.00
C GLN A 171 9.96 -12.67 -29.67
N ARG A 172 9.77 -11.35 -29.60
CA ARG A 172 10.01 -10.58 -28.37
C ARG A 172 8.96 -10.90 -27.30
N ILE A 173 7.70 -11.05 -27.71
CA ILE A 173 6.61 -11.41 -26.81
C ILE A 173 6.81 -12.85 -26.30
N SER A 174 7.19 -13.78 -27.18
CA SER A 174 7.53 -15.16 -26.81
C SER A 174 8.64 -15.22 -25.78
N ALA A 175 9.74 -14.50 -26.00
CA ALA A 175 10.85 -14.42 -25.04
C ALA A 175 10.40 -13.87 -23.68
N LYS A 176 9.45 -12.92 -23.64
CA LYS A 176 8.91 -12.37 -22.38
C LYS A 176 8.02 -13.38 -21.65
N VAL A 177 7.15 -14.07 -22.36
CA VAL A 177 6.31 -15.12 -21.78
C VAL A 177 7.17 -16.26 -21.24
N GLU A 178 8.20 -16.68 -21.99
CA GLU A 178 9.19 -17.65 -21.52
C GLU A 178 9.96 -17.15 -20.30
N GLY A 179 10.37 -15.88 -20.31
CA GLY A 179 10.99 -15.22 -19.17
C GLY A 179 10.10 -15.26 -17.91
N MET A 180 8.81 -14.99 -18.05
CA MET A 180 7.86 -15.05 -16.94
C MET A 180 7.63 -16.49 -16.45
N ILE A 181 7.50 -17.46 -17.36
CA ILE A 181 7.40 -18.88 -17.01
C ILE A 181 8.61 -19.29 -16.15
N MET A 182 9.82 -18.91 -16.57
CA MET A 182 11.06 -19.17 -15.82
C MET A 182 11.08 -18.44 -14.47
N GLU A 183 10.75 -17.15 -14.44
CA GLU A 183 10.67 -16.34 -13.21
C GLU A 183 9.73 -16.96 -12.17
N HIS A 184 8.61 -17.54 -12.63
CA HIS A 184 7.58 -18.15 -11.79
C HIS A 184 7.79 -19.64 -11.53
N ASN A 185 8.80 -20.26 -12.14
CA ASN A 185 9.08 -21.69 -12.08
C ASN A 185 7.87 -22.53 -12.51
N ILE A 186 7.19 -22.12 -13.58
CA ILE A 186 6.08 -22.87 -14.18
C ILE A 186 6.68 -24.03 -14.98
N GLU A 187 6.29 -25.26 -14.64
CA GLU A 187 6.77 -26.45 -15.34
C GLU A 187 6.10 -26.55 -16.72
N LEU A 188 6.92 -26.56 -17.77
CA LEU A 188 6.46 -26.77 -19.14
C LEU A 188 6.64 -28.22 -19.59
N GLY A 189 5.74 -28.70 -20.45
CA GLY A 189 5.92 -29.90 -21.25
C GLY A 189 7.07 -29.78 -22.27
N LYS A 190 7.54 -30.92 -22.78
CA LYS A 190 8.75 -31.02 -23.63
C LYS A 190 8.66 -30.29 -24.97
N GLU A 191 7.46 -30.06 -25.50
CA GLU A 191 7.23 -29.33 -26.76
C GLU A 191 5.93 -28.54 -26.65
N GLU A 192 6.04 -27.27 -26.24
CA GLU A 192 4.89 -26.38 -26.14
C GLU A 192 5.03 -25.21 -27.08
N ASP A 193 4.02 -25.04 -27.93
CA ASP A 193 3.89 -23.86 -28.75
C ASP A 193 3.64 -22.60 -27.90
N PHE A 194 3.74 -21.44 -28.52
CA PHE A 194 3.58 -20.16 -27.85
C PHE A 194 2.18 -19.97 -27.24
N ALA A 195 1.12 -20.49 -27.88
CA ALA A 195 -0.24 -20.37 -27.38
C ALA A 195 -0.43 -21.19 -26.09
N SER A 196 0.13 -22.41 -26.03
CA SER A 196 0.15 -23.26 -24.84
C SER A 196 0.86 -22.56 -23.68
N LYS A 197 2.03 -21.97 -23.93
CA LYS A 197 2.79 -21.20 -22.93
C LYS A 197 1.99 -20.02 -22.36
N VAL A 198 1.31 -19.25 -23.23
CA VAL A 198 0.43 -18.14 -22.79
C VAL A 198 -0.72 -18.66 -21.94
N SER A 199 -1.37 -19.75 -22.36
CA SER A 199 -2.48 -20.35 -21.61
C SER A 199 -2.05 -20.82 -20.21
N GLN A 200 -0.87 -21.42 -20.07
CA GLN A 200 -0.36 -21.88 -18.78
C GLN A 200 0.01 -20.72 -17.86
N LEU A 201 0.66 -19.69 -18.40
CA LEU A 201 0.94 -18.48 -17.63
C LEU A 201 -0.36 -17.81 -17.15
N LYS A 202 -1.39 -17.75 -18.01
CA LYS A 202 -2.72 -17.23 -17.68
C LYS A 202 -3.36 -18.01 -16.55
N GLN A 203 -3.44 -19.32 -16.67
CA GLN A 203 -3.97 -20.19 -15.63
C GLN A 203 -3.22 -20.01 -14.30
N PHE A 204 -1.89 -20.01 -14.32
CA PHE A 204 -1.06 -19.81 -13.13
C PHE A 204 -1.34 -18.49 -12.41
N ILE A 205 -1.53 -17.41 -13.17
CA ILE A 205 -1.82 -16.07 -12.65
C ILE A 205 -3.25 -16.01 -12.09
N GLU A 206 -4.23 -16.52 -12.84
CA GLU A 206 -5.65 -16.53 -12.45
C GLU A 206 -5.86 -17.33 -11.15
N GLU A 207 -5.28 -18.53 -11.05
CA GLU A 207 -5.35 -19.37 -9.84
C GLU A 207 -4.84 -18.65 -8.58
N ARG A 208 -3.82 -17.79 -8.71
CA ARG A 208 -3.26 -17.03 -7.58
C ARG A 208 -4.04 -15.77 -7.28
N ARG A 209 -4.46 -15.04 -8.31
CA ARG A 209 -5.15 -13.75 -8.14
C ARG A 209 -6.55 -13.94 -7.58
N PHE A 210 -7.27 -14.95 -8.08
CA PHE A 210 -8.67 -15.21 -7.73
C PHE A 210 -8.84 -16.35 -6.73
N ALA A 211 -7.76 -16.80 -6.08
CA ALA A 211 -7.84 -17.77 -4.99
C ALA A 211 -8.82 -17.28 -3.92
N THR A 212 -9.93 -18.02 -3.76
CA THR A 212 -10.94 -17.75 -2.76
C THR A 212 -10.33 -17.84 -1.36
N ARG A 213 -10.68 -16.88 -0.50
CA ARG A 213 -10.23 -16.81 0.88
C ARG A 213 -11.42 -17.03 1.79
N ASP A 214 -11.44 -18.18 2.44
CA ASP A 214 -12.31 -18.44 3.58
C ASP A 214 -11.87 -17.55 4.75
N VAL A 215 -12.66 -16.51 5.05
CA VAL A 215 -12.32 -15.44 6.01
C VAL A 215 -13.48 -15.14 6.96
N PRO A 216 -13.23 -14.56 8.13
CA PRO A 216 -14.26 -14.29 9.12
C PRO A 216 -14.78 -12.84 9.07
N TYR A 217 -14.50 -12.09 8.01
CA TYR A 217 -14.79 -10.66 7.96
C TYR A 217 -16.24 -10.42 7.51
N ASP A 218 -16.97 -9.57 8.24
CA ASP A 218 -18.24 -9.03 7.76
C ASP A 218 -18.02 -8.04 6.62
N VAL A 219 -16.96 -7.22 6.74
CA VAL A 219 -16.62 -6.17 5.78
C VAL A 219 -15.16 -6.26 5.36
N VAL A 220 -14.92 -6.16 4.05
CA VAL A 220 -13.58 -5.96 3.48
C VAL A 220 -13.54 -4.60 2.79
N LEU A 221 -12.58 -3.78 3.19
CA LEU A 221 -12.38 -2.44 2.64
C LEU A 221 -11.54 -2.53 1.34
N ALA A 222 -12.03 -1.88 0.28
CA ALA A 222 -11.42 -1.85 -1.05
C ALA A 222 -11.12 -0.41 -1.48
N ASP A 223 -9.91 -0.12 -1.94
CA ASP A 223 -9.51 1.26 -2.28
C ASP A 223 -10.19 1.80 -3.55
N ASP A 224 -10.50 0.93 -4.52
CA ASP A 224 -11.10 1.29 -5.81
C ASP A 224 -12.31 0.38 -6.13
N LYS A 225 -13.22 0.87 -6.99
CA LYS A 225 -14.37 0.10 -7.45
C LYS A 225 -13.96 -1.06 -8.35
N GLU A 226 -12.99 -0.86 -9.25
CA GLU A 226 -12.47 -1.95 -10.10
C GLU A 226 -11.90 -3.10 -9.27
N THR A 227 -11.12 -2.79 -8.23
CA THR A 227 -10.62 -3.81 -7.29
C THR A 227 -11.75 -4.46 -6.50
N SER A 228 -12.85 -3.74 -6.23
CA SER A 228 -13.99 -4.28 -5.47
C SER A 228 -14.63 -5.50 -6.16
N ASP A 229 -14.74 -5.50 -7.49
CA ASP A 229 -15.31 -6.61 -8.25
C ASP A 229 -14.43 -7.88 -8.14
N VAL A 230 -13.11 -7.71 -8.20
CA VAL A 230 -12.17 -8.82 -7.98
C VAL A 230 -12.22 -9.31 -6.54
N LEU A 231 -12.33 -8.39 -5.57
CA LEU A 231 -12.40 -8.74 -4.16
C LEU A 231 -13.68 -9.48 -3.78
N ASN A 232 -14.81 -9.22 -4.46
CA ASN A 232 -16.04 -10.01 -4.29
C ASN A 232 -15.82 -11.50 -4.60
N ASN A 233 -15.00 -11.81 -5.62
CA ASN A 233 -14.66 -13.19 -5.95
C ASN A 233 -13.71 -13.83 -4.93
N VAL A 234 -12.81 -13.03 -4.36
CA VAL A 234 -11.81 -13.49 -3.38
C VAL A 234 -12.43 -13.68 -1.99
N TYR A 235 -13.31 -12.78 -1.55
CA TYR A 235 -13.91 -12.76 -0.21
C TYR A 235 -15.43 -12.94 -0.29
N GLN A 236 -15.86 -14.13 -0.72
CA GLN A 236 -17.26 -14.42 -1.10
C GLN A 236 -18.28 -14.27 0.04
N ASN A 237 -17.82 -14.31 1.30
CA ASN A 237 -18.68 -14.21 2.49
C ASN A 237 -18.63 -12.83 3.15
N SER A 238 -17.96 -11.85 2.53
CA SER A 238 -17.79 -10.51 3.09
C SER A 238 -18.48 -9.46 2.22
N LEU A 239 -19.00 -8.42 2.84
CA LEU A 239 -19.41 -7.22 2.13
C LEU A 239 -18.16 -6.43 1.70
N ILE A 240 -17.99 -6.23 0.40
CA ILE A 240 -16.94 -5.35 -0.11
C ILE A 240 -17.41 -3.90 -0.05
N HIS A 241 -16.69 -3.07 0.68
CA HIS A 241 -17.00 -1.65 0.84
C HIS A 241 -15.88 -0.79 0.26
N THR A 242 -16.23 0.10 -0.67
CA THR A 242 -15.28 1.07 -1.21
C THR A 242 -14.86 2.05 -0.12
N TYR A 243 -13.55 2.22 0.04
CA TYR A 243 -12.90 2.92 1.12
C TYR A 243 -11.95 3.96 0.54
N THR A 244 -12.18 5.24 0.84
CA THR A 244 -11.22 6.28 0.45
C THR A 244 -10.19 6.39 1.54
N LYS A 245 -9.01 5.81 1.34
CA LYS A 245 -7.93 5.87 2.35
C LYS A 245 -7.69 7.32 2.76
N PRO A 246 -7.91 7.69 4.03
CA PRO A 246 -7.74 9.05 4.46
C PRO A 246 -6.25 9.38 4.62
N SER A 247 -5.95 10.64 4.88
CA SER A 247 -4.63 11.11 5.31
C SER A 247 -4.79 11.92 6.58
N LEU A 248 -3.70 12.07 7.33
CA LEU A 248 -3.71 12.94 8.49
C LEU A 248 -4.00 14.37 8.04
N ASN A 249 -4.83 15.08 8.82
CA ASN A 249 -4.96 16.52 8.67
C ASN A 249 -3.67 17.16 9.16
N VAL A 250 -2.81 17.54 8.22
CA VAL A 250 -1.64 18.37 8.51
C VAL A 250 -2.02 19.81 8.21
N GLU A 251 -2.13 20.62 9.27
CA GLU A 251 -2.29 22.05 9.12
C GLU A 251 -0.93 22.62 8.68
N LEU A 252 -0.80 22.92 7.39
CA LEU A 252 0.43 23.41 6.77
C LEU A 252 0.14 24.70 6.01
N ASP A 253 1.10 25.63 6.06
CA ASP A 253 1.15 26.70 5.09
C ASP A 253 1.68 26.13 3.76
N VAL A 254 0.80 26.05 2.77
CA VAL A 254 1.10 25.43 1.47
C VAL A 254 2.07 26.31 0.71
N ARG A 255 3.28 25.80 0.47
CA ARG A 255 4.35 26.58 -0.19
C ARG A 255 4.08 26.68 -1.69
N TYR A 256 4.08 27.92 -2.19
CA TYR A 256 4.02 28.22 -3.63
C TYR A 256 5.39 28.15 -4.31
N SER A 257 6.43 28.63 -3.61
CA SER A 257 7.82 28.43 -4.02
C SER A 257 8.28 27.08 -3.50
N ARG A 258 8.69 26.20 -4.40
CA ARG A 258 9.04 24.80 -4.10
C ARG A 258 10.44 24.50 -4.58
N GLU A 259 11.13 23.69 -3.81
CA GLU A 259 12.51 23.33 -4.04
C GLU A 259 12.65 22.25 -5.11
N PHE A 260 11.84 21.20 -5.02
CA PHE A 260 11.89 20.06 -5.93
C PHE A 260 10.82 20.18 -7.01
N ASP A 261 11.19 19.96 -8.26
CA ASP A 261 10.23 19.81 -9.36
C ASP A 261 9.60 18.41 -9.33
N ILE A 262 10.43 17.40 -9.08
CA ILE A 262 10.06 15.99 -9.01
C ILE A 262 10.50 15.44 -7.66
N PHE A 263 9.60 14.72 -7.01
CA PHE A 263 9.92 13.95 -5.81
C PHE A 263 9.59 12.48 -6.02
N PHE A 264 10.48 11.60 -5.56
CA PHE A 264 10.27 10.17 -5.52
C PHE A 264 10.48 9.66 -4.10
N CYS A 265 9.49 8.96 -3.57
CA CYS A 265 9.50 8.45 -2.21
C CYS A 265 9.17 6.97 -2.21
N GLY A 266 10.12 6.12 -1.82
CA GLY A 266 9.90 4.68 -1.76
C GLY A 266 11.07 3.93 -1.15
N THR A 267 10.81 3.20 -0.06
CA THR A 267 11.84 2.37 0.58
C THR A 267 12.37 1.31 -0.40
N THR A 268 13.69 1.22 -0.51
CA THR A 268 14.39 0.18 -1.29
C THR A 268 14.28 -1.23 -0.68
N LEU A 269 13.69 -1.37 0.51
CA LEU A 269 13.24 -2.66 1.06
C LEU A 269 12.08 -3.26 0.25
N GLN A 270 11.31 -2.42 -0.45
CA GLN A 270 10.16 -2.84 -1.24
C GLN A 270 10.47 -2.72 -2.72
N THR A 271 10.81 -3.84 -3.36
CA THR A 271 11.13 -3.89 -4.79
C THR A 271 9.95 -3.51 -5.69
N THR A 272 8.72 -3.48 -5.15
CA THR A 272 7.50 -3.13 -5.90
C THR A 272 7.38 -1.65 -6.25
N LYS A 273 8.27 -0.79 -5.75
CA LYS A 273 8.29 0.65 -6.04
C LYS A 273 8.98 1.01 -7.35
N ASN A 274 9.56 0.02 -8.04
CA ASN A 274 10.16 0.18 -9.37
C ASN A 274 11.28 1.24 -9.42
N HIS A 275 12.21 1.20 -8.45
CA HIS A 275 13.36 2.11 -8.37
C HIS A 275 14.18 2.19 -9.66
N ILE A 276 14.39 1.06 -10.33
CA ILE A 276 15.15 0.99 -11.59
C ILE A 276 14.41 1.72 -12.72
N GLN A 277 13.07 1.64 -12.76
CA GLN A 277 12.28 2.44 -13.70
C GLN A 277 12.44 3.94 -13.42
N PHE A 278 12.49 4.35 -12.14
CA PHE A 278 12.73 5.74 -11.80
C PHE A 278 14.13 6.21 -12.22
N ALA A 279 15.17 5.40 -11.99
CA ALA A 279 16.53 5.64 -12.48
C ALA A 279 16.57 5.84 -14.01
N ASN A 280 15.91 4.96 -14.77
CA ASN A 280 15.80 5.08 -16.23
C ASN A 280 15.03 6.34 -16.66
N LEU A 281 14.02 6.75 -15.89
CA LEU A 281 13.30 7.99 -16.13
C LEU A 281 14.22 9.21 -15.99
N LEU A 282 15.09 9.25 -14.98
CA LEU A 282 16.05 10.36 -14.80
C LEU A 282 16.97 10.51 -16.01
N ARG A 283 17.56 9.42 -16.48
CA ARG A 283 18.40 9.39 -17.70
C ARG A 283 17.70 10.01 -18.89
N ILE A 284 16.47 9.61 -19.14
CA ILE A 284 15.73 10.07 -20.30
C ILE A 284 15.26 11.52 -20.12
N LEU A 285 14.89 11.92 -18.90
CA LEU A 285 14.54 13.30 -18.61
C LEU A 285 15.72 14.25 -18.83
N ASP A 286 16.94 13.83 -18.46
CA ASP A 286 18.16 14.61 -18.65
C ASP A 286 18.43 14.90 -20.13
N ASP A 287 18.15 13.92 -21.00
CA ASP A 287 18.30 14.04 -22.45
C ASP A 287 17.26 14.98 -23.10
N ILE A 288 16.06 15.12 -22.53
CA ILE A 288 14.92 15.77 -23.20
C ILE A 288 14.50 17.11 -22.57
N THR A 289 14.91 17.38 -21.33
CA THR A 289 14.54 18.63 -20.66
C THR A 289 15.37 19.79 -21.16
N GLU A 290 14.72 20.89 -21.52
CA GLU A 290 15.39 22.14 -21.92
C GLU A 290 15.67 23.06 -20.71
N THR A 291 15.11 22.74 -19.56
CA THR A 291 15.26 23.50 -18.31
C THR A 291 15.86 22.63 -17.23
N SER A 292 16.68 23.23 -16.36
CA SER A 292 17.21 22.51 -15.20
C SER A 292 16.09 22.05 -14.28
N LEU A 293 16.06 20.76 -13.94
CA LEU A 293 15.09 20.17 -13.01
C LEU A 293 15.80 19.79 -11.71
N LYS A 294 15.16 20.09 -10.56
CA LYS A 294 15.62 19.57 -9.26
C LYS A 294 14.77 18.38 -8.82
N VAL A 295 15.43 17.26 -8.51
CA VAL A 295 14.81 15.98 -8.13
C VAL A 295 15.19 15.60 -6.72
N GLY A 296 14.20 15.42 -5.85
CA GLY A 296 14.40 14.89 -4.49
C GLY A 296 14.02 13.42 -4.39
N ILE A 297 14.82 12.63 -3.67
CA ILE A 297 14.61 11.19 -3.51
C ILE A 297 14.69 10.82 -2.04
N ALA A 298 13.66 10.13 -1.53
CA ALA A 298 13.64 9.60 -0.17
C ALA A 298 13.33 8.09 -0.15
N GLY A 299 13.97 7.38 0.78
CA GLY A 299 13.81 5.94 1.02
C GLY A 299 14.94 5.05 0.48
N ASP A 300 16.04 5.61 -0.04
CA ASP A 300 17.19 4.81 -0.46
C ASP A 300 18.02 4.34 0.76
N GLN A 301 18.09 3.03 0.94
CA GLN A 301 18.91 2.37 1.98
C GLN A 301 20.24 1.79 1.44
N GLY A 302 20.55 2.02 0.16
CA GLY A 302 21.78 1.49 -0.45
C GLY A 302 21.75 -0.02 -0.76
N ASN A 303 20.62 -0.69 -0.56
CA ASN A 303 20.46 -2.14 -0.81
C ASN A 303 20.10 -2.47 -2.27
N ILE A 304 19.96 -1.47 -3.15
CA ILE A 304 19.85 -1.63 -4.61
C ILE A 304 21.01 -0.85 -5.26
N PRO A 305 22.22 -1.44 -5.39
CA PRO A 305 23.41 -0.71 -5.83
C PRO A 305 23.23 0.01 -7.16
N ALA A 306 22.61 -0.64 -8.14
CA ALA A 306 22.35 -0.05 -9.46
C ALA A 306 21.45 1.20 -9.40
N PHE A 307 20.56 1.30 -8.40
CA PHE A 307 19.77 2.50 -8.17
C PHE A 307 20.61 3.58 -7.50
N THR A 308 21.29 3.25 -6.40
CA THR A 308 22.14 4.19 -5.64
C THR A 308 23.25 4.81 -6.50
N ASP A 309 23.90 4.01 -7.35
CA ASP A 309 24.93 4.47 -8.28
C ASP A 309 24.35 5.49 -9.29
N GLU A 310 23.13 5.24 -9.76
CA GLU A 310 22.43 6.11 -10.71
C GLU A 310 22.03 7.46 -10.11
N LEU A 311 21.79 7.51 -8.79
CA LEU A 311 21.50 8.77 -8.09
C LEU A 311 22.73 9.68 -7.97
N SER A 312 23.92 9.10 -8.07
CA SER A 312 25.20 9.84 -8.03
C SER A 312 25.72 10.22 -9.41
N TYR A 313 24.96 9.94 -10.48
CA TYR A 313 25.37 10.27 -11.84
C TYR A 313 25.42 11.80 -12.06
N ASN A 314 26.39 12.24 -12.86
CA ASN A 314 26.55 13.66 -13.20
C ASN A 314 25.68 14.00 -14.43
N TYR A 315 24.41 14.26 -14.17
CA TYR A 315 23.42 14.71 -15.15
C TYR A 315 23.73 16.13 -15.66
N GLU A 316 23.41 16.42 -16.92
CA GLU A 316 23.68 17.74 -17.52
C GLU A 316 22.59 18.77 -17.19
N ASN A 317 21.34 18.34 -17.19
CA ASN A 317 20.14 19.17 -17.05
C ASN A 317 19.32 18.83 -15.80
N ILE A 318 19.72 17.83 -15.01
CA ILE A 318 19.05 17.45 -13.77
C ILE A 318 20.00 17.58 -12.58
N THR A 319 19.48 18.04 -11.44
CA THR A 319 20.16 17.92 -10.15
C THR A 319 19.40 16.94 -9.27
N VAL A 320 20.06 15.87 -8.85
CA VAL A 320 19.47 14.84 -7.98
C VAL A 320 19.97 15.02 -6.55
N GLU A 321 19.05 15.02 -5.60
CA GLU A 321 19.31 15.06 -4.17
C GLU A 321 18.78 13.76 -3.53
N ASN A 322 19.69 12.86 -3.17
CA ASN A 322 19.36 11.64 -2.45
C ASN A 322 19.34 11.92 -0.94
N LEU A 323 18.15 11.96 -0.35
CA LEU A 323 17.91 12.24 1.06
C LEU A 323 18.03 10.99 1.94
N GLY A 324 18.24 9.81 1.35
CA GLY A 324 18.36 8.55 2.10
C GLY A 324 17.08 8.18 2.85
N GLU A 325 17.22 7.59 4.04
CA GLU A 325 16.08 7.34 4.93
C GLU A 325 15.67 8.60 5.67
N VAL A 326 14.39 8.96 5.53
CA VAL A 326 13.82 10.18 6.12
C VAL A 326 12.72 9.80 7.12
N PRO A 327 12.71 10.40 8.33
CA PRO A 327 11.60 10.24 9.28
C PRO A 327 10.26 10.71 8.70
N ARG A 328 9.16 10.18 9.21
CA ARG A 328 7.85 10.42 8.60
C ARG A 328 7.39 11.88 8.73
N GLU A 329 7.71 12.50 9.86
CA GLU A 329 7.44 13.89 10.18
C GLU A 329 8.11 14.84 9.18
N GLU A 330 9.33 14.52 8.74
CA GLU A 330 10.07 15.30 7.74
C GLU A 330 9.53 15.11 6.32
N LEU A 331 8.90 13.95 6.02
CA LEU A 331 8.30 13.70 4.70
C LEU A 331 7.21 14.72 4.35
N PHE A 332 6.42 15.19 5.32
CA PHE A 332 5.39 16.20 5.04
C PHE A 332 5.98 17.53 4.58
N ASP A 333 7.09 17.96 5.17
CA ASP A 333 7.80 19.16 4.76
C ASP A 333 8.42 18.99 3.37
N LEU A 334 8.99 17.82 3.09
CA LEU A 334 9.53 17.49 1.76
C LEU A 334 8.44 17.47 0.70
N PHE A 335 7.27 16.90 0.98
CA PHE A 335 6.13 16.97 0.06
C PHE A 335 5.65 18.41 -0.15
N ASN A 336 5.62 19.24 0.90
CA ASN A 336 5.24 20.66 0.78
C ASN A 336 6.28 21.46 -0.04
N ASN A 337 7.54 21.02 -0.02
CA ASN A 337 8.63 21.53 -0.84
C ASN A 337 8.70 20.95 -2.26
N SER A 338 7.81 20.04 -2.63
CA SER A 338 7.88 19.31 -3.91
C SER A 338 6.70 19.64 -4.81
N ARG A 339 6.93 20.06 -6.05
CA ARG A 339 5.85 20.37 -7.00
C ARG A 339 5.05 19.13 -7.38
N THR A 340 5.75 18.03 -7.61
CA THR A 340 5.14 16.76 -8.00
C THR A 340 5.68 15.58 -7.20
N LEU A 341 4.84 14.55 -7.07
CA LEU A 341 5.24 13.21 -6.62
C LEU A 341 5.11 12.25 -7.80
N VAL A 342 6.18 11.52 -8.12
CA VAL A 342 6.15 10.46 -9.14
C VAL A 342 6.00 9.09 -8.49
N VAL A 343 5.01 8.32 -8.92
CA VAL A 343 4.71 6.97 -8.41
C VAL A 343 4.77 5.96 -9.56
N LEU A 344 5.80 5.11 -9.54
CA LEU A 344 6.00 4.08 -10.59
C LEU A 344 5.69 2.67 -10.11
N SER A 345 5.10 2.51 -8.92
CA SER A 345 4.84 1.20 -8.32
C SER A 345 4.13 0.24 -9.28
N GLY A 346 4.59 -1.00 -9.32
CA GLY A 346 3.99 -2.07 -10.11
C GLY A 346 3.00 -2.95 -9.35
N ARG A 347 2.99 -2.82 -8.02
CA ARG A 347 2.06 -3.48 -7.10
C ARG A 347 2.05 -2.74 -5.77
N ASP A 348 0.96 -2.05 -5.46
CA ASP A 348 0.81 -1.30 -4.22
C ASP A 348 -0.67 -1.02 -3.88
N CYS A 349 -1.04 -1.24 -2.62
CA CYS A 349 -2.42 -1.07 -2.15
C CYS A 349 -2.63 0.38 -1.74
N ASN A 350 -2.88 1.23 -2.74
CA ASN A 350 -3.14 2.66 -2.57
C ASN A 350 -2.06 3.34 -1.68
N PRO A 351 -0.84 3.55 -2.21
CA PRO A 351 0.31 4.01 -1.44
C PRO A 351 0.01 5.28 -0.64
N ARG A 352 0.26 5.28 0.67
CA ARG A 352 -0.03 6.42 1.59
C ARG A 352 0.56 7.75 1.11
N ILE A 353 1.71 7.70 0.45
CA ILE A 353 2.40 8.87 -0.09
C ILE A 353 1.56 9.65 -1.10
N ILE A 354 0.58 9.01 -1.77
CA ILE A 354 -0.34 9.69 -2.69
C ILE A 354 -1.18 10.70 -1.92
N GLN A 355 -1.79 10.27 -0.82
CA GLN A 355 -2.63 11.14 -0.02
C GLN A 355 -1.80 12.14 0.77
N GLU A 356 -0.69 11.72 1.37
CA GLU A 356 0.21 12.59 2.14
C GLU A 356 0.77 13.72 1.25
N ALA A 357 1.24 13.41 0.05
CA ALA A 357 1.73 14.41 -0.89
C ALA A 357 0.62 15.35 -1.39
N GLY A 358 -0.57 14.81 -1.69
CA GLY A 358 -1.73 15.61 -2.05
C GLY A 358 -2.16 16.58 -0.93
N MET A 359 -2.13 16.14 0.33
CA MET A 359 -2.37 16.98 1.51
C MET A 359 -1.32 18.07 1.66
N CYS A 360 -0.10 17.91 1.15
CA CYS A 360 0.91 18.95 1.09
C CYS A 360 0.87 19.77 -0.22
N GLY A 361 -0.14 19.55 -1.07
CA GLY A 361 -0.36 20.26 -2.32
C GLY A 361 0.53 19.80 -3.47
N ALA A 362 1.24 18.68 -3.36
CA ALA A 362 2.04 18.12 -4.46
C ALA A 362 1.15 17.35 -5.43
N TYR A 363 1.32 17.62 -6.73
CA TYR A 363 0.55 16.95 -7.78
C TYR A 363 1.11 15.56 -8.08
N VAL A 364 0.25 14.54 -8.10
CA VAL A 364 0.70 13.15 -8.26
C VAL A 364 0.74 12.75 -9.74
N ILE A 365 1.87 12.20 -10.18
CA ILE A 365 2.06 11.61 -11.51
C ILE A 365 2.33 10.13 -11.30
N ALA A 366 1.34 9.28 -11.57
CA ALA A 366 1.48 7.84 -11.40
C ALA A 366 1.53 7.11 -12.75
N ALA A 367 2.31 6.04 -12.84
CA ALA A 367 2.24 5.11 -13.95
C ALA A 367 0.95 4.28 -13.88
N ASP A 368 0.44 3.85 -15.03
CA ASP A 368 -0.72 2.95 -15.11
C ASP A 368 -0.44 1.51 -14.61
N THR A 369 0.76 1.27 -14.08
CA THR A 369 1.11 0.03 -13.38
C THR A 369 0.71 0.04 -11.91
N LEU A 370 0.33 1.19 -11.36
CA LEU A 370 -0.19 1.30 -9.99
C LEU A 370 -1.44 0.43 -9.86
N SER A 371 -1.47 -0.47 -8.88
CA SER A 371 -2.55 -1.47 -8.79
C SER A 371 -3.84 -0.96 -8.19
N ASP A 372 -3.75 -0.09 -7.17
CA ASP A 372 -4.89 0.45 -6.44
C ASP A 372 -4.63 1.92 -6.08
N GLY A 373 -5.69 2.68 -5.84
CA GLY A 373 -5.71 4.10 -5.51
C GLY A 373 -5.68 5.03 -6.73
N PHE A 374 -5.91 4.54 -7.95
CA PHE A 374 -5.80 5.36 -9.16
C PHE A 374 -7.13 6.00 -9.58
N GLU A 375 -8.29 5.44 -9.20
CA GLU A 375 -9.60 6.00 -9.58
C GLU A 375 -9.78 7.44 -9.09
N ILE A 376 -9.09 7.79 -8.00
CA ILE A 376 -9.19 9.11 -7.42
C ILE A 376 -8.74 10.20 -8.38
N PHE A 377 -7.78 9.92 -9.27
CA PHE A 377 -7.32 10.88 -10.26
C PHE A 377 -8.34 11.10 -11.39
N SER A 378 -9.13 10.07 -11.71
CA SER A 378 -10.26 10.20 -12.65
C SER A 378 -11.39 11.05 -12.06
N LYS A 379 -11.66 10.90 -10.76
CA LYS A 379 -12.68 11.67 -10.03
C LYS A 379 -12.22 13.10 -9.72
N HIS A 380 -10.93 13.28 -9.45
CA HIS A 380 -10.31 14.54 -9.08
C HIS A 380 -9.00 14.78 -9.84
N PRO A 381 -9.04 15.22 -11.11
CA PRO A 381 -7.85 15.45 -11.94
C PRO A 381 -6.89 16.52 -11.40
N LEU A 382 -7.34 17.33 -10.43
CA LEU A 382 -6.46 18.27 -9.71
C LEU A 382 -5.48 17.57 -8.78
N LEU A 383 -5.77 16.36 -8.30
CA LEU A 383 -4.88 15.62 -7.41
C LEU A 383 -3.72 14.95 -8.15
N GLY A 384 -3.93 14.62 -9.42
CA GLY A 384 -2.93 13.90 -10.17
C GLY A 384 -3.42 13.35 -11.51
N THR A 385 -2.56 12.56 -12.14
CA THR A 385 -2.81 11.91 -13.43
C THR A 385 -2.15 10.55 -13.50
N ILE A 386 -2.76 9.66 -14.28
CA ILE A 386 -2.16 8.40 -14.71
C ILE A 386 -1.48 8.58 -16.07
N ILE A 387 -0.24 8.10 -16.20
CA ILE A 387 0.53 8.11 -17.44
C ILE A 387 0.57 6.68 -17.99
N PRO A 388 -0.01 6.44 -19.18
CA PRO A 388 0.00 5.12 -19.78
C PRO A 388 1.41 4.65 -20.12
N THR A 389 1.77 3.45 -19.67
CA THR A 389 3.00 2.75 -20.06
C THR A 389 2.76 1.89 -21.30
N LYS A 390 3.85 1.41 -21.90
CA LYS A 390 3.78 0.52 -23.06
C LYS A 390 3.50 -0.90 -22.60
N LYS A 391 2.31 -1.44 -22.90
CA LYS A 391 1.89 -2.79 -22.46
C LYS A 391 2.82 -3.89 -23.00
N THR A 392 3.39 -3.67 -24.19
CA THR A 392 4.39 -4.58 -24.77
C THR A 392 5.68 -4.67 -23.94
N SER A 393 5.91 -3.73 -23.03
CA SER A 393 7.06 -3.69 -22.14
C SER A 393 6.87 -4.47 -20.85
N TRP A 394 5.62 -4.75 -20.48
CA TRP A 394 5.25 -5.33 -19.19
C TRP A 394 5.87 -6.69 -18.92
N PHE A 395 6.26 -6.89 -17.67
CA PHE A 395 6.79 -8.15 -17.16
C PHE A 395 6.41 -8.32 -15.68
N TYR A 396 5.82 -9.46 -15.32
CA TYR A 396 5.50 -9.78 -13.93
C TYR A 396 6.63 -10.53 -13.25
N GLN A 397 7.21 -9.94 -12.21
CA GLN A 397 8.19 -10.58 -11.34
C GLN A 397 7.53 -11.61 -10.42
N LYS A 398 8.33 -12.48 -9.79
CA LYS A 398 7.86 -13.57 -8.90
C LYS A 398 6.94 -13.10 -7.76
N ASN A 399 7.16 -11.91 -7.23
CA ASN A 399 6.32 -11.30 -6.20
C ASN A 399 5.02 -10.68 -6.75
N GLY A 400 4.71 -10.86 -8.03
CA GLY A 400 3.56 -10.28 -8.71
C GLY A 400 3.70 -8.78 -9.02
N ASN A 401 4.88 -8.19 -8.84
CA ASN A 401 5.16 -6.81 -9.23
C ASN A 401 5.20 -6.68 -10.75
N LEU A 402 4.55 -5.65 -11.29
CA LEU A 402 4.61 -5.32 -12.71
C LEU A 402 5.72 -4.30 -12.98
N ILE A 403 6.74 -4.72 -13.71
CA ILE A 403 7.77 -3.81 -14.23
C ILE A 403 7.49 -3.47 -15.69
N PHE A 404 8.04 -2.35 -16.14
CA PHE A 404 7.87 -1.84 -17.51
C PHE A 404 9.14 -1.13 -17.99
N ASP A 405 9.24 -0.94 -19.30
CA ASP A 405 10.32 -0.18 -19.92
C ASP A 405 9.95 1.32 -19.92
N VAL A 406 10.84 2.16 -19.45
CA VAL A 406 10.68 3.62 -19.55
C VAL A 406 11.23 4.08 -20.89
N ASP A 407 10.39 4.69 -21.72
CA ASP A 407 10.78 5.23 -23.03
C ASP A 407 10.62 6.76 -23.09
N LYS A 408 11.14 7.37 -24.16
CA LYS A 408 11.06 8.83 -24.40
C LYS A 408 9.62 9.34 -24.41
N ALA A 409 8.66 8.55 -24.87
CA ALA A 409 7.26 8.96 -24.92
C ALA A 409 6.62 9.01 -23.53
N PHE A 410 6.94 8.03 -22.66
CA PHE A 410 6.55 8.06 -21.25
C PHE A 410 7.20 9.24 -20.52
N ALA A 411 8.52 9.40 -20.65
CA ALA A 411 9.27 10.46 -20.00
C ALA A 411 8.80 11.86 -20.41
N GLN A 412 8.51 12.08 -21.71
CA GLN A 412 7.96 13.34 -22.19
C GLN A 412 6.61 13.66 -21.52
N LYS A 413 5.71 12.66 -21.41
CA LYS A 413 4.42 12.87 -20.74
C LYS A 413 4.60 13.18 -19.25
N VAL A 414 5.58 12.57 -18.59
CA VAL A 414 5.92 12.93 -17.19
C VAL A 414 6.39 14.38 -17.13
N LEU A 415 7.34 14.77 -17.98
CA LEU A 415 7.87 16.14 -18.04
C LEU A 415 6.77 17.17 -18.28
N ASP A 416 5.88 16.94 -19.25
CA ASP A 416 4.74 17.81 -19.54
C ASP A 416 3.88 18.06 -18.30
N LYS A 417 3.65 17.02 -17.48
CA LYS A 417 2.85 17.13 -16.26
C LYS A 417 3.59 17.83 -15.12
N VAL A 418 4.90 17.61 -14.99
CA VAL A 418 5.75 18.36 -14.06
C VAL A 418 5.67 19.85 -14.36
N LEU A 419 5.76 20.25 -15.63
CA LEU A 419 5.72 21.65 -16.04
C LEU A 419 4.34 22.30 -15.82
N LEU A 420 3.25 21.52 -15.86
CA LEU A 420 1.88 21.98 -15.62
C LEU A 420 1.49 22.04 -14.13
N ALA A 421 2.20 21.33 -13.25
CA ALA A 421 1.92 21.32 -11.81
C ALA A 421 2.32 22.66 -11.16
N ARG A 422 1.38 23.61 -11.09
CA ARG A 422 1.59 24.99 -10.61
C ARG A 422 0.56 25.50 -9.59
N PHE A 423 -0.38 24.66 -9.16
CA PHE A 423 -1.52 25.08 -8.34
C PHE A 423 -1.59 24.35 -6.98
N PRO A 424 -0.53 24.45 -6.15
CA PRO A 424 -0.40 23.61 -4.96
C PRO A 424 -1.55 23.78 -3.95
N TYR A 425 -2.03 25.01 -3.79
CA TYR A 425 -3.17 25.29 -2.91
C TYR A 425 -4.47 24.60 -3.36
N MET A 426 -4.70 24.53 -4.68
CA MET A 426 -5.88 23.84 -5.22
C MET A 426 -5.78 22.33 -5.00
N VAL A 427 -4.58 21.76 -5.19
CA VAL A 427 -4.31 20.34 -4.89
C VAL A 427 -4.60 20.06 -3.40
N HIS A 428 -4.01 20.84 -2.50
CA HIS A 428 -4.21 20.72 -1.05
C HIS A 428 -5.70 20.80 -0.68
N LYS A 429 -6.43 21.80 -1.19
CA LYS A 429 -7.84 22.00 -0.86
C LYS A 429 -8.70 20.82 -1.27
N VAL A 430 -8.49 20.27 -2.47
CA VAL A 430 -9.19 19.07 -2.92
C VAL A 430 -8.80 17.88 -2.05
N ALA A 431 -7.50 17.68 -1.81
CA ALA A 431 -7.00 16.57 -1.00
C ALA A 431 -7.59 16.57 0.42
N LYS A 432 -7.67 17.74 1.07
CA LYS A 432 -8.24 17.89 2.43
C LYS A 432 -9.70 17.45 2.49
N SER A 433 -10.48 17.76 1.44
CA SER A 433 -11.88 17.32 1.35
C SER A 433 -12.03 15.83 1.02
N THR A 434 -11.14 15.31 0.16
CA THR A 434 -11.19 13.94 -0.36
C THR A 434 -10.67 12.92 0.65
N TYR A 435 -9.56 13.21 1.33
CA TYR A 435 -8.85 12.29 2.21
C TYR A 435 -9.12 12.56 3.70
N SER A 436 -10.30 13.10 4.03
CA SER A 436 -10.68 13.43 5.40
C SER A 436 -10.91 12.17 6.25
N VAL A 437 -10.20 12.06 7.38
CA VAL A 437 -10.43 10.98 8.38
C VAL A 437 -11.86 11.04 8.91
N GLU A 438 -12.40 12.24 9.14
CA GLU A 438 -13.74 12.44 9.69
C GLU A 438 -14.83 11.93 8.75
N ASN A 439 -14.72 12.24 7.46
CA ASN A 439 -15.68 11.79 6.46
C ASN A 439 -15.67 10.26 6.36
N GLU A 440 -14.48 9.65 6.34
CA GLU A 440 -14.35 8.21 6.25
C GLU A 440 -14.84 7.51 7.54
N ALA A 441 -14.56 8.07 8.72
CA ALA A 441 -15.08 7.59 9.98
C ALA A 441 -16.61 7.62 10.02
N GLN A 442 -17.24 8.68 9.48
CA GLN A 442 -18.69 8.78 9.38
C GLN A 442 -19.28 7.73 8.43
N ASN A 443 -18.66 7.50 7.27
CA ASN A 443 -19.07 6.46 6.32
C ASN A 443 -19.03 5.07 6.97
N LEU A 444 -17.92 4.73 7.62
CA LEU A 444 -17.77 3.44 8.32
C LEU A 444 -18.71 3.33 9.53
N THR A 445 -18.96 4.42 10.26
CA THR A 445 -19.95 4.44 11.35
C THR A 445 -21.33 4.09 10.83
N ALA A 446 -21.76 4.69 9.71
CA ALA A 446 -23.04 4.40 9.10
C ALA A 446 -23.13 2.92 8.69
N LEU A 447 -22.07 2.38 8.09
CA LEU A 447 -21.98 0.97 7.73
C LEU A 447 -22.10 0.04 8.95
N ILE A 448 -21.34 0.30 10.01
CA ILE A 448 -21.36 -0.51 11.24
C ILE A 448 -22.76 -0.52 11.87
N ARG A 449 -23.44 0.63 11.89
CA ARG A 449 -24.81 0.74 12.40
C ARG A 449 -25.85 -0.04 11.57
N LEU A 450 -25.58 -0.28 10.28
CA LEU A 450 -26.44 -1.11 9.43
C LEU A 450 -26.25 -2.61 9.69
N LEU A 451 -25.08 -2.99 10.22
CA LEU A 451 -24.71 -4.38 10.53
C LEU A 451 -25.00 -4.77 11.99
N SER A 452 -25.16 -3.77 12.88
CA SER A 452 -25.52 -3.93 14.29
C SER A 452 -27.03 -4.08 14.47
#